data_AF-A0A382N956-F1
#
_entry.id   AF-A0A382N956-F1
#
_cell.length_a   1.000
_cell.length_b   1.000
_cell.length_c   1.000
_cell.angle_alpha   90.00
_cell.angle_beta   90.00
_cell.angle_gamma   90.00
#
_symmetry.space_group_name_H-M   'P 1'
#
loop_
_entity.id
_entity.type
_entity.pdbx_description
1 polymer ?
#
loop_
_entity_poly.entity_id
_entity_poly.type
_entity_poly.pdbx_seq_one_letter_code
_entity_poly.pdbx_strand_id
1 'polypeptide(L)'
;MRKIDGFNRLPLETKRGLIWDWVPMHNVEHQLSGMEEPFFIGFTGKLVSSVHPVSEAECAKVHAAAVRVPAEGGIRCDDPSASRMFEAVGCTLESGGTLVKIPERVIMDALAKCPESFTLYGRNNPTLDCSFGTGEVHFCTVSGRCLYPKGPNFHDG
;
A
#
# COMPACT_ATOMS: atom_id res chain seq x y z
N MET A 1 -55.31 -7.64 -7.80
CA MET A 1 -55.33 -8.27 -9.13
C MET A 1 -54.48 -7.41 -10.06
N ARG A 2 -53.14 -7.55 -10.07
CA ARG A 2 -52.29 -8.34 -10.98
C ARG A 2 -52.63 -8.27 -12.49
N LYS A 3 -51.69 -7.70 -13.25
CA LYS A 3 -51.11 -8.21 -14.51
C LYS A 3 -49.79 -7.43 -14.74
N ILE A 4 -48.60 -7.92 -14.38
CA ILE A 4 -47.70 -8.85 -15.11
C ILE A 4 -47.86 -8.87 -16.63
N ASP A 5 -46.78 -8.50 -17.32
CA ASP A 5 -46.08 -9.17 -18.44
C ASP A 5 -45.13 -8.13 -19.06
N GLY A 6 -43.83 -8.33 -19.34
CA GLY A 6 -42.94 -9.48 -19.24
C GLY A 6 -41.72 -9.17 -20.11
N PHE A 7 -40.52 -9.55 -19.68
CA PHE A 7 -39.45 -9.90 -20.63
C PHE A 7 -38.47 -10.88 -19.97
N ASN A 8 -38.63 -12.15 -20.33
CA ASN A 8 -37.75 -13.25 -19.99
C ASN A 8 -36.38 -13.09 -20.65
N ARG A 9 -35.30 -13.31 -19.90
CA ARG A 9 -34.21 -14.24 -20.30
C ARG A 9 -33.65 -14.96 -19.07
N LEU A 10 -33.39 -16.23 -19.30
CA LEU A 10 -33.09 -17.35 -18.41
C LEU A 10 -31.86 -17.18 -17.49
N PRO A 11 -31.75 -18.00 -16.42
CA PRO A 11 -30.73 -17.83 -15.38
C PRO A 11 -29.38 -18.34 -15.87
N LEU A 12 -28.33 -17.54 -15.66
CA LEU A 12 -26.95 -17.98 -15.82
C LEU A 12 -26.57 -18.83 -14.60
N GLU A 13 -26.69 -20.14 -14.77
CA GLU A 13 -25.83 -21.11 -14.09
C GLU A 13 -24.39 -20.63 -14.19
N THR A 14 -23.90 -20.02 -13.11
CA THR A 14 -22.49 -19.65 -12.99
C THR A 14 -21.88 -20.60 -11.98
N LYS A 15 -21.23 -21.62 -12.55
CA LYS A 15 -20.42 -22.68 -11.96
C LYS A 15 -20.01 -22.43 -10.50
N ARG A 16 -20.61 -23.22 -9.60
CA ARG A 16 -20.11 -23.46 -8.24
C ARG A 16 -18.72 -24.08 -8.33
N GLY A 17 -17.70 -23.30 -7.99
CA GLY A 17 -16.32 -23.77 -7.84
C GLY A 17 -16.10 -24.35 -6.44
N LEU A 18 -16.21 -25.67 -6.32
CA LEU A 18 -15.31 -26.60 -5.61
C LEU A 18 -14.84 -26.36 -4.15
N ILE A 19 -15.44 -25.47 -3.36
CA ILE A 19 -15.09 -25.34 -1.92
C ILE A 19 -16.22 -25.72 -0.94
N TRP A 20 -17.41 -26.05 -1.44
CA TRP A 20 -18.61 -26.18 -0.60
C TRP A 20 -19.17 -27.60 -0.45
N ASP A 21 -18.53 -28.63 -1.01
CA ASP A 21 -19.06 -30.00 -0.99
C ASP A 21 -18.89 -30.73 0.38
N TRP A 22 -18.36 -30.06 1.42
CA TRP A 22 -18.06 -30.69 2.72
C TRP A 22 -18.90 -30.18 3.91
N VAL A 23 -19.91 -29.33 3.68
CA VAL A 23 -20.77 -28.84 4.78
C VAL A 23 -22.21 -29.32 4.56
N PRO A 24 -22.77 -30.16 5.45
CA PRO A 24 -24.17 -30.58 5.37
C PRO A 24 -25.13 -29.38 5.43
N MET A 25 -25.75 -29.06 4.30
CA MET A 25 -26.70 -27.97 4.09
C MET A 25 -28.11 -28.26 4.61
N HIS A 26 -28.28 -28.48 5.92
CA HIS A 26 -29.63 -28.62 6.49
C HIS A 26 -29.95 -27.71 7.67
N ASN A 27 -29.04 -26.80 8.06
CA ASN A 27 -29.29 -25.95 9.23
C ASN A 27 -28.88 -24.48 9.09
N VAL A 28 -28.54 -24.01 7.89
CA VAL A 28 -27.96 -22.66 7.70
C VAL A 28 -28.95 -21.64 7.10
N GLU A 29 -30.03 -22.10 6.47
CA GLU A 29 -30.95 -21.19 5.75
C GLU A 29 -31.72 -20.22 6.66
N HIS A 30 -31.93 -20.57 7.94
CA HIS A 30 -32.61 -19.71 8.89
C HIS A 30 -31.73 -18.60 9.51
N GLN A 31 -30.41 -18.65 9.33
CA GLN A 31 -29.49 -17.66 9.93
C GLN A 31 -28.97 -16.58 8.96
N LEU A 32 -29.24 -16.69 7.66
CA LEU A 32 -28.64 -15.81 6.65
C LEU A 32 -29.59 -14.78 6.02
N SER A 33 -30.86 -14.70 6.46
CA SER A 33 -31.83 -13.73 5.90
C SER A 33 -31.67 -12.28 6.38
N GLY A 34 -30.63 -11.99 7.19
CA GLY A 34 -30.41 -10.66 7.76
C GLY A 34 -28.95 -10.17 7.73
N MET A 35 -28.04 -10.87 7.06
CA MET A 35 -26.66 -10.40 6.91
C MET A 35 -26.53 -9.63 5.61
N GLU A 36 -26.53 -8.30 5.70
CA GLU A 36 -25.91 -7.45 4.68
C GLU A 36 -24.49 -7.99 4.44
N GLU A 37 -24.11 -8.07 3.15
CA GLU A 37 -22.82 -8.54 2.64
C GLU A 37 -21.66 -8.30 3.62
N PRO A 38 -20.74 -9.26 3.83
CA PRO A 38 -19.61 -9.06 4.74
C PRO A 38 -18.70 -7.97 4.20
N PHE A 39 -19.00 -6.73 4.60
CA PHE A 39 -18.10 -5.60 4.56
C PHE A 39 -16.95 -6.00 5.47
N PHE A 40 -15.77 -6.22 4.89
CA PHE A 40 -14.53 -6.31 5.65
C PHE A 40 -14.36 -4.95 6.35
N ILE A 41 -14.92 -4.82 7.55
CA ILE A 41 -14.52 -3.78 8.50
C ILE A 41 -13.06 -4.09 8.76
N GLY A 42 -12.17 -3.26 8.22
CA GLY A 42 -10.74 -3.32 8.52
C GLY A 42 -10.55 -3.40 10.03
N PHE A 43 -9.46 -4.01 10.47
CA PHE A 43 -9.16 -4.14 11.89
C PHE A 43 -9.20 -2.77 12.58
N THR A 44 -10.29 -2.47 13.29
CA THR A 44 -10.44 -1.31 14.19
C THR A 44 -9.89 -1.63 15.57
N GLY A 45 -8.76 -2.32 15.64
CA GLY A 45 -8.09 -2.59 16.90
C GLY A 45 -7.19 -1.42 17.26
N LYS A 46 -7.38 -0.89 18.47
CA LYS A 46 -6.43 0.04 19.09
C LYS A 46 -5.09 -0.69 19.19
N LEU A 47 -4.02 -0.08 18.67
CA LEU A 47 -2.68 -0.63 18.65
C LEU A 47 -2.36 -1.32 20.00
N VAL A 48 -2.08 -2.62 19.99
CA VAL A 48 -1.31 -3.23 21.08
C VAL A 48 0.00 -2.45 21.17
N SER A 49 0.47 -2.14 22.38
CA SER A 49 1.65 -1.30 22.59
C SER A 49 2.77 -1.68 21.62
N SER A 50 3.24 -0.70 20.83
CA SER A 50 4.34 -0.91 19.89
C SER A 50 5.53 -1.53 20.62
N VAL A 51 6.11 -2.56 20.02
CA VAL A 51 7.37 -3.10 20.51
C VAL A 51 8.50 -2.24 19.97
N HIS A 52 9.32 -1.69 20.86
CA HIS A 52 10.52 -0.93 20.52
C HIS A 52 11.74 -1.80 20.82
N PRO A 53 12.22 -2.61 19.85
CA PRO A 53 13.29 -3.58 20.10
C PRO A 53 14.68 -2.95 20.25
N VAL A 54 14.80 -1.65 20.01
CA VAL A 54 16.05 -0.88 20.11
C VAL A 54 15.88 0.24 21.12
N SER A 55 16.95 0.51 21.87
CA SER A 55 17.01 1.65 22.79
C SER A 55 17.14 2.97 22.04
N GLU A 56 16.87 4.07 22.73
CA GLU A 56 17.03 5.43 22.19
C GLU A 56 18.49 5.71 21.80
N ALA A 57 19.45 5.25 22.60
CA ALA A 57 20.87 5.39 22.30
C ALA A 57 21.29 4.60 21.05
N GLU A 58 20.70 3.43 20.81
CA GLU A 58 20.92 2.67 19.57
C GLU A 58 20.26 3.34 18.37
N CYS A 59 19.05 3.87 18.54
CA CYS A 59 18.36 4.65 17.52
C CYS A 59 19.20 5.88 17.10
N ALA A 60 19.77 6.61 18.06
CA ALA A 60 20.64 7.76 17.79
C ALA A 60 21.91 7.36 16.99
N LYS A 61 22.51 6.20 17.29
CA LYS A 61 23.64 5.66 16.51
C LYS A 61 23.24 5.34 15.07
N VAL A 62 22.08 4.73 14.88
CA VAL A 62 21.54 4.43 13.53
C VAL A 62 21.27 5.72 12.77
N HIS A 63 20.64 6.71 13.41
CA HIS A 63 20.38 8.02 12.82
C HIS A 63 21.67 8.69 12.36
N ALA A 64 22.69 8.78 13.23
CA ALA A 64 23.99 9.36 12.90
C ALA A 64 24.66 8.65 11.71
N ALA A 65 24.55 7.32 11.61
CA ALA A 65 25.04 6.59 10.45
C ALA A 65 24.21 6.88 9.18
N ALA A 66 22.88 6.94 9.29
CA ALA A 66 21.95 7.14 8.19
C ALA A 66 22.10 8.53 7.54
N VAL A 67 22.44 9.57 8.30
CA VAL A 67 22.74 10.91 7.74
C VAL A 67 24.16 11.03 7.22
N ARG A 68 25.12 10.32 7.84
CA ARG A 68 26.53 10.34 7.43
C ARG A 68 26.78 9.64 6.11
N VAL A 69 26.15 8.48 5.87
CA VAL A 69 26.34 7.70 4.63
C VAL A 69 26.05 8.51 3.34
N PRO A 70 24.90 9.18 3.18
CA PRO A 70 24.64 9.99 2.00
C PRO A 70 25.44 11.31 1.98
N ALA A 71 25.90 11.81 3.13
CA ALA A 71 26.76 12.99 3.18
C ALA A 71 28.20 12.69 2.71
N GLU A 72 28.80 11.59 3.19
CA GLU A 72 30.18 11.21 2.89
C GLU A 72 30.29 10.31 1.66
N GLY A 73 29.44 9.29 1.57
CA GLY A 73 29.43 8.31 0.47
C GLY A 73 28.70 8.82 -0.76
N GLY A 74 27.58 9.52 -0.56
CA GLY A 74 26.74 10.00 -1.65
C GLY A 74 25.74 8.97 -2.17
N ILE A 75 24.79 9.44 -2.96
CA ILE A 75 23.76 8.63 -3.63
C ILE A 75 23.91 8.82 -5.14
N ARG A 76 23.89 7.72 -5.89
CA ARG A 76 23.91 7.78 -7.35
C ARG A 76 22.54 8.22 -7.88
N CYS A 77 22.54 9.23 -8.73
CA CYS A 77 21.37 9.74 -9.46
C CYS A 77 21.72 9.82 -10.95
N ASP A 78 21.18 8.89 -11.74
CA ASP A 78 21.46 8.83 -13.17
C ASP A 78 20.58 9.78 -14.01
N ASP A 79 19.56 10.40 -13.40
CA ASP A 79 18.72 11.39 -14.06
C ASP A 79 19.29 12.81 -13.87
N PRO A 80 19.70 13.49 -14.96
CA PRO A 80 20.32 14.82 -14.84
C PRO A 80 19.38 15.90 -14.30
N SER A 81 18.07 15.76 -14.50
CA SER A 81 17.08 16.72 -14.00
C SER A 81 16.99 16.61 -12.47
N ALA A 82 16.91 15.39 -11.95
CA ALA A 82 16.89 15.11 -10.52
C ALA A 82 18.19 15.57 -9.83
N SER A 83 19.36 15.30 -10.42
CA SER A 83 20.65 15.80 -9.87
C SER A 83 20.66 17.32 -9.71
N ARG A 84 20.14 18.08 -10.68
CA ARG A 84 20.04 19.55 -10.58
C ARG A 84 19.09 20.00 -9.48
N MET A 85 18.01 19.26 -9.23
CA MET A 85 17.10 19.56 -8.11
C MET A 85 17.80 19.40 -6.76
N PHE A 86 18.66 18.39 -6.60
CA PHE A 86 19.47 18.22 -5.40
C PHE A 86 20.48 19.35 -5.23
N GLU A 87 21.19 19.73 -6.30
CA GLU A 87 22.13 20.85 -6.28
C GLU A 87 21.44 22.17 -5.86
N ALA A 88 20.22 22.42 -6.37
CA ALA A 88 19.45 23.62 -6.06
C ALA A 88 19.08 23.76 -4.57
N VAL A 89 18.96 22.65 -3.83
CA VAL A 89 18.71 22.66 -2.38
C VAL A 89 20.00 22.60 -1.54
N GLY A 90 21.15 22.70 -2.21
CA GLY A 90 22.47 22.78 -1.59
C GLY A 90 23.14 21.44 -1.33
N CYS A 91 22.77 20.39 -2.06
CA CYS A 91 23.63 19.20 -2.19
C CYS A 91 24.82 19.51 -3.12
N THR A 92 25.89 18.72 -3.02
CA THR A 92 27.00 18.81 -3.97
C THR A 92 26.97 17.64 -4.95
N LEU A 93 27.36 17.90 -6.19
CA LEU A 93 27.43 16.90 -7.25
C LEU A 93 28.89 16.54 -7.56
N GLU A 94 29.16 15.24 -7.66
CA GLU A 94 30.44 14.65 -8.03
C GLU A 94 30.27 13.71 -9.23
N SER A 95 31.38 13.15 -9.72
CA SER A 95 31.38 12.15 -10.81
C SER A 95 30.61 12.60 -12.05
N GLY A 96 30.84 13.85 -12.49
CA GLY A 96 30.18 14.40 -13.67
C GLY A 96 28.68 14.64 -13.49
N GLY A 97 28.19 14.80 -12.26
CA GLY A 97 26.79 15.12 -11.96
C GLY A 97 25.93 13.91 -11.56
N THR A 98 26.53 12.73 -11.43
CA THR A 98 25.80 11.48 -11.15
C THR A 98 25.88 11.02 -9.70
N LEU A 99 26.80 11.59 -8.91
CA LEU A 99 26.93 11.28 -7.48
C LEU A 99 26.53 12.49 -6.65
N VAL A 100 25.42 12.37 -5.90
CA VAL A 100 24.88 13.43 -5.06
C VAL A 100 25.33 13.25 -3.62
N LYS A 101 26.06 14.22 -3.04
CA LYS A 101 26.33 14.26 -1.60
C LYS A 101 25.23 15.06 -0.92
N ILE A 102 24.53 14.43 0.02
CA ILE A 102 23.40 15.05 0.71
C ILE A 102 23.83 15.36 2.15
N PRO A 103 24.14 16.63 2.48
CA PRO A 103 24.53 16.98 3.83
C PRO A 103 23.37 16.84 4.79
N GLU A 104 23.67 16.54 6.06
CA GLU A 104 22.66 16.34 7.11
C GLU A 104 21.65 17.49 7.20
N ARG A 105 22.09 18.75 7.06
CA ARG A 105 21.17 19.90 7.07
C ARG A 105 20.04 19.77 6.06
N VAL A 106 20.32 19.26 4.85
CA VAL A 106 19.31 19.14 3.78
C VAL A 106 18.31 18.04 4.14
N ILE A 107 18.79 16.95 4.74
CA ILE A 107 17.93 15.86 5.22
C ILE A 107 17.01 16.39 6.32
N MET A 108 17.56 17.10 7.30
CA MET A 108 16.78 17.65 8.42
C MET A 108 15.79 18.72 7.97
N ASP A 109 16.18 19.60 7.04
CA ASP A 109 15.28 20.59 6.43
C ASP A 109 14.12 19.94 5.66
N ALA A 110 14.38 18.80 5.01
CA ALA A 110 13.35 18.04 4.31
C ALA A 110 12.40 17.34 5.30
N LEU A 111 12.94 16.71 6.35
CA LEU A 111 12.15 16.07 7.41
C LEU A 111 11.26 17.08 8.14
N ALA A 112 11.75 18.28 8.41
CA ALA A 112 10.98 19.34 9.07
C ALA A 112 9.77 19.82 8.25
N LYS A 113 9.82 19.66 6.91
CA LYS A 113 8.70 19.97 6.00
C LYS A 113 7.76 18.79 5.80
N CYS A 114 8.17 17.59 6.19
CA CYS A 114 7.38 16.38 6.01
C CYS A 114 6.22 16.36 7.02
N PRO A 115 4.96 16.16 6.58
CA PRO A 115 3.85 16.07 7.50
C PRO A 115 3.94 14.78 8.34
N GLU A 116 3.62 14.88 9.63
CA GLU A 116 3.53 13.72 10.53
C GLU A 116 2.40 12.76 10.15
N SER A 117 1.34 13.29 9.52
CA SER A 117 0.17 12.53 9.08
C SER A 117 -0.42 13.12 7.81
N PHE A 118 -0.98 12.29 6.95
CA PHE A 118 -1.71 12.72 5.75
C PHE A 118 -2.80 11.70 5.37
N THR A 119 -3.76 12.12 4.55
CA THR A 119 -4.86 11.26 4.08
C THR A 119 -4.75 11.05 2.56
N LEU A 120 -4.83 9.79 2.13
CA LEU A 120 -5.06 9.44 0.73
C LEU A 120 -6.56 9.32 0.48
N TYR A 121 -7.08 10.15 -0.42
CA TYR A 121 -8.51 10.22 -0.70
C TYR A 121 -8.96 9.19 -1.74
N GLY A 122 -10.01 8.46 -1.41
CA GLY A 122 -10.72 7.60 -2.34
C GLY A 122 -11.39 8.42 -3.45
N ARG A 123 -11.39 7.93 -4.68
CA ARG A 123 -11.83 8.70 -5.85
C ARG A 123 -13.25 9.26 -5.71
N ASN A 124 -14.21 8.40 -5.36
CA ASN A 124 -15.65 8.71 -5.36
C ASN A 124 -16.35 8.27 -4.07
N ASN A 125 -15.61 7.77 -3.09
CA ASN A 125 -16.19 7.24 -1.87
C ASN A 125 -15.29 7.60 -0.68
N PRO A 126 -15.70 8.55 0.19
CA PRO A 126 -14.96 8.92 1.38
C PRO A 126 -14.77 7.77 2.38
N THR A 127 -15.58 6.70 2.32
CA THR A 127 -15.36 5.51 3.16
C THR A 127 -14.12 4.71 2.74
N LEU A 128 -13.45 5.09 1.65
CA LEU A 128 -12.22 4.49 1.17
C LEU A 128 -11.00 5.41 1.41
N ASP A 129 -11.17 6.49 2.17
CA ASP A 129 -10.06 7.37 2.55
C ASP A 129 -9.15 6.65 3.56
N CYS A 130 -7.84 6.74 3.36
CA CYS A 130 -6.84 6.10 4.22
C CYS A 130 -5.98 7.16 4.92
N SER A 131 -6.01 7.19 6.25
CA SER A 131 -5.16 8.10 7.04
C SER A 131 -3.85 7.43 7.45
N PHE A 132 -2.73 8.09 7.18
CA PHE A 132 -1.39 7.66 7.55
C PHE A 132 -0.86 8.50 8.71
N GLY A 133 -0.10 7.89 9.61
CA GLY A 133 0.45 8.57 10.80
C GLY A 133 -0.51 8.68 11.99
N THR A 134 -1.72 8.12 11.89
CA THR A 134 -2.76 8.18 12.94
C THR A 134 -2.84 6.92 13.83
N GLY A 135 -1.97 5.93 13.59
CA GLY A 135 -2.00 4.63 14.27
C GLY A 135 -2.91 3.58 13.61
N GLU A 136 -3.61 3.94 12.54
CA GLU A 136 -4.35 3.00 11.70
C GLU A 136 -3.42 2.12 10.87
N VAL A 137 -3.82 0.88 10.61
CA VAL A 137 -3.08 -0.07 9.76
C VAL A 137 -3.88 -0.32 8.49
N HIS A 138 -3.27 0.01 7.35
CA HIS A 138 -3.87 -0.17 6.02
C HIS A 138 -3.20 -1.34 5.31
N PHE A 139 -3.99 -2.20 4.66
CA PHE A 139 -3.50 -3.31 3.85
C PHE A 139 -3.58 -2.96 2.37
N CYS A 140 -2.55 -3.33 1.60
CA CYS A 140 -2.56 -3.24 0.15
C CYS A 140 -2.10 -4.57 -0.46
N THR A 141 -2.47 -4.80 -1.72
CA THR A 141 -1.99 -5.95 -2.47
C THR A 141 -0.52 -5.79 -2.81
N VAL A 142 0.18 -6.91 -3.01
CA VAL A 142 1.55 -6.88 -3.48
C VAL A 142 1.62 -6.22 -4.87
N SER A 143 2.42 -5.16 -5.01
CA SER A 143 2.70 -4.55 -6.30
C SER A 143 3.84 -5.30 -7.01
N GLY A 144 3.73 -5.51 -8.33
CA GLY A 144 4.86 -5.93 -9.17
C GLY A 144 5.06 -7.43 -9.39
N ARG A 145 4.17 -8.31 -8.90
CA ARG A 145 4.23 -9.76 -9.20
C ARG A 145 3.18 -10.14 -10.24
N CYS A 146 3.57 -10.15 -11.52
CA CYS A 146 2.80 -10.81 -12.58
C CYS A 146 3.36 -12.21 -12.84
N LEU A 147 2.93 -13.20 -12.05
CA LEU A 147 3.02 -14.59 -12.46
C LEU A 147 1.71 -14.95 -13.14
N TYR A 148 1.59 -14.67 -14.44
CA TYR A 148 0.55 -15.32 -15.23
C TYR A 148 1.05 -16.74 -15.51
N PRO A 149 0.41 -17.81 -14.99
CA PRO A 149 0.67 -19.14 -15.51
C PRO A 149 0.40 -19.10 -17.01
N LYS A 150 1.38 -19.49 -17.84
CA LYS A 150 1.14 -19.70 -19.27
C LYS A 150 0.01 -20.71 -19.39
N GLY A 151 -1.19 -20.24 -19.72
CA GLY A 151 -2.27 -21.12 -20.12
C GLY A 151 -1.88 -21.88 -21.39
N PRO A 152 -2.45 -23.06 -21.64
CA PRO A 152 -2.06 -23.94 -22.75
C PRO A 152 -2.27 -23.35 -24.16
N ASN A 153 -2.83 -22.14 -24.28
CA ASN A 153 -3.23 -21.52 -25.55
C ASN A 153 -2.48 -20.21 -25.87
N PHE A 154 -1.34 -19.93 -25.20
CA PHE A 154 -0.49 -18.82 -25.62
C PHE A 154 0.42 -19.27 -26.76
N HIS A 155 0.09 -18.89 -27.99
CA HIS A 155 0.95 -19.06 -29.15
C HIS A 155 2.02 -17.97 -29.16
N ASP A 156 3.27 -18.41 -29.10
CA ASP A 156 4.47 -17.68 -29.47
C ASP A 156 4.42 -17.43 -30.98
N GLY A 157 4.14 -16.18 -31.36
CA GLY A 157 4.26 -15.69 -32.73
C GLY A 157 5.69 -15.31 -33.08
#